data_AF-A0A0E9NM65-F1
#
_entry.id   AF-A0A0E9NM65-F1
#
_cell.length_a   1.000
_cell.length_b   1.000
_cell.length_c   1.000
_cell.angle_alpha   90.00
_cell.angle_beta   90.00
_cell.angle_gamma   90.00
#
_symmetry.space_group_name_H-M   'P 1'
#
loop_
_entity.id
_entity.type
_entity.pdbx_description
1 polymer ?
#
loop_
_entity_poly.entity_id
_entity_poly.type
_entity_poly.pdbx_seq_one_letter_code
_entity_poly.pdbx_strand_id
1 'polypeptide(L)'
;MAAVHTEWVGSIMKQANQPKRTYAVFSTPDSDQDSAVSTTKRASLSTDPAVIRALARAGPLIDAVNVVLACITWTHDAAYSSFLVVCGWTVFILYADFVLVYGLNLIPISWIIWTYLRRNAGRRRRSMVEVDSAPKTTTQIDLDRISEQTDLLYARLALIREPLYRLISFLDWTKNPGTTYLIAVRLACLTPIWFTLVKALFAPRMVVLVLGLVFFTWFSVPTKTIRQIMWRNPSVRRLASVIVGVDFEIIKTVAGVTRAREGSIGAPPGLIRVATFQDKDYETVRFKHIVWENQRRWIGLGWTANLFPHERSPWTDDYGETCADLKSFKLPDEKILPVAGNKVRVAKWNWVPNEEWKTEVTKDSDADGWVYTDNKWRNPTPREEFGKYTRRRKWYRHADLFEEVREFGVIAPTEDAKSETAEEEATVFGAREAHEHAIEVALEQALSEESKASDRDSFATVSSADAQVHFT
;
A
#
# COMPACT_ATOMS: atom_id res chain seq x y z
N MET A 1 -6.30 -9.47 -63.59
CA MET A 1 -6.05 -10.12 -62.28
C MET A 1 -5.19 -9.20 -61.45
N ALA A 2 -5.73 -8.66 -60.35
CA ALA A 2 -5.01 -8.31 -59.12
C ALA A 2 -6.04 -7.68 -58.17
N ALA A 3 -6.60 -8.50 -57.28
CA ALA A 3 -7.42 -8.03 -56.17
C ALA A 3 -6.47 -7.43 -55.12
N VAL A 4 -6.64 -6.15 -54.80
CA VAL A 4 -5.87 -5.47 -53.75
C VAL A 4 -6.61 -5.63 -52.42
N HIS A 5 -5.91 -6.23 -51.45
CA HIS A 5 -6.31 -6.49 -50.07
C HIS A 5 -6.85 -5.22 -49.36
N THR A 6 -8.13 -5.23 -48.96
CA THR A 6 -8.77 -4.16 -48.17
C THR A 6 -9.01 -4.53 -46.70
N GLU A 7 -8.35 -5.57 -46.18
CA GLU A 7 -8.58 -6.04 -44.80
C GLU A 7 -7.85 -5.23 -43.71
N TRP A 8 -6.82 -4.44 -44.06
CA TRP A 8 -6.01 -3.74 -43.05
C TRP A 8 -6.66 -2.44 -42.53
N VAL A 9 -7.45 -1.76 -43.36
CA VAL A 9 -8.12 -0.48 -43.00
C VAL A 9 -9.26 -0.71 -42.00
N GLY A 10 -9.92 -1.87 -42.04
CA GLY A 10 -10.97 -2.24 -41.07
C GLY A 10 -10.45 -2.55 -39.67
N SER A 11 -9.19 -2.98 -39.53
CA SER A 11 -8.56 -3.29 -38.25
C SER A 11 -8.22 -2.01 -37.46
N ILE A 12 -7.74 -0.98 -38.17
CA ILE A 12 -7.34 0.31 -37.57
C ILE A 12 -8.58 1.08 -37.07
N MET A 13 -9.69 1.06 -37.80
CA MET A 13 -10.93 1.72 -37.35
C MET A 13 -11.62 0.99 -36.18
N LYS A 14 -11.43 -0.32 -36.00
CA LYS A 14 -11.94 -1.05 -34.83
C LYS A 14 -11.17 -0.76 -33.54
N GLN A 15 -9.90 -0.36 -33.64
CA GLN A 15 -9.08 0.04 -32.50
C GLN A 15 -9.41 1.46 -32.01
N ALA A 16 -9.88 2.33 -32.90
CA ALA A 16 -10.23 3.72 -32.58
C ALA A 16 -11.59 3.89 -31.87
N ASN A 17 -12.47 2.88 -31.90
CA ASN A 17 -13.86 2.99 -31.42
C ASN A 17 -14.17 2.17 -30.16
N GLN A 18 -13.16 1.72 -29.41
CA GLN A 18 -13.40 1.17 -28.08
C GLN A 18 -13.54 2.33 -27.07
N PRO A 19 -14.64 2.41 -26.30
CA PRO A 19 -14.76 3.41 -25.25
C PRO A 19 -13.64 3.16 -24.24
N LYS A 20 -12.73 4.13 -24.10
CA LYS A 20 -11.66 4.14 -23.11
C LYS A 20 -12.32 4.06 -21.73
N ARG A 21 -12.41 2.85 -21.16
CA ARG A 21 -12.94 2.64 -19.81
C ARG A 21 -11.90 3.15 -18.82
N THR A 22 -12.06 4.40 -18.41
CA THR A 22 -11.32 4.97 -17.28
C THR A 22 -11.81 4.29 -16.01
N TYR A 23 -11.08 3.28 -15.55
CA TYR A 23 -11.21 2.82 -14.17
C TYR A 23 -10.47 3.83 -13.28
N ALA A 24 -11.10 4.24 -12.19
CA ALA A 24 -10.37 4.89 -11.10
C ALA A 24 -9.47 3.81 -10.47
N VAL A 25 -8.15 4.00 -10.56
CA VAL A 25 -7.21 3.28 -9.70
C VAL A 25 -7.43 3.81 -8.29
N PHE A 26 -8.07 3.01 -7.45
CA PHE A 26 -8.11 3.29 -6.02
C PHE A 26 -6.72 2.95 -5.47
N SER A 27 -5.94 3.96 -5.12
CA SER A 27 -4.74 3.79 -4.32
C SER A 27 -5.13 3.18 -2.97
N THR A 28 -4.60 2.00 -2.68
CA THR A 28 -4.51 1.46 -1.32
C THR A 28 -3.53 2.32 -0.51
N PRO A 29 -3.77 2.55 0.79
CA PRO A 29 -2.77 3.18 1.64
C PRO A 29 -1.58 2.22 1.81
N ASP A 30 -0.37 2.81 1.78
CA ASP A 30 0.93 2.15 1.84
C ASP A 30 0.99 0.92 2.76
N SER A 31 1.38 -0.19 2.16
CA SER A 31 2.21 -1.19 2.83
C SER A 31 3.41 -1.43 1.91
N ASP A 32 4.58 -0.95 2.32
CA ASP A 32 5.87 -1.27 1.73
C ASP A 32 6.11 -2.78 1.80
N GLN A 33 5.62 -3.50 0.78
CA GLN A 33 5.89 -4.92 0.53
C GLN A 33 5.94 -5.23 -0.97
N ASP A 34 6.18 -4.24 -1.82
CA ASP A 34 6.30 -4.43 -3.26
C ASP A 34 7.76 -4.56 -3.69
N SER A 35 8.37 -5.68 -3.29
CA SER A 35 9.52 -6.27 -3.99
C SER A 35 9.53 -7.81 -3.94
N ALA A 36 8.56 -8.45 -3.28
CA ALA A 36 8.48 -9.91 -3.14
C ALA A 36 7.27 -10.56 -3.85
N VAL A 37 6.35 -9.78 -4.43
CA VAL A 37 5.05 -10.30 -4.90
C VAL A 37 5.02 -10.66 -6.39
N SER A 38 6.08 -10.37 -7.16
CA SER A 38 6.17 -10.85 -8.56
C SER A 38 6.68 -12.29 -8.68
N THR A 39 7.10 -12.95 -7.59
CA THR A 39 7.61 -14.34 -7.60
C THR A 39 6.56 -15.38 -7.20
N THR A 40 5.38 -14.99 -6.71
CA THR A 40 4.34 -15.93 -6.22
C THR A 40 3.43 -16.51 -7.30
N LYS A 41 3.54 -16.08 -8.58
CA LYS A 41 2.77 -16.67 -9.71
C LYS A 41 3.29 -18.02 -10.21
N ARG A 42 4.22 -18.67 -9.51
CA ARG A 42 4.59 -20.09 -9.70
C ARG A 42 4.42 -20.88 -8.40
N ALA A 43 3.23 -20.83 -7.80
CA ALA A 43 2.85 -21.79 -6.77
C ALA A 43 2.47 -23.14 -7.42
N SER A 44 3.43 -23.78 -8.07
CA SER A 44 3.24 -25.07 -8.73
C SER A 44 4.41 -26.00 -8.45
N LEU A 45 4.66 -26.33 -7.17
CA LEU A 45 5.38 -27.57 -6.87
C LEU A 45 5.20 -28.17 -5.45
N SER A 46 4.49 -27.53 -4.51
CA SER A 46 4.51 -27.98 -3.10
C SER A 46 3.18 -27.95 -2.34
N THR A 47 2.03 -27.70 -2.99
CA THR A 47 0.74 -27.76 -2.29
C THR A 47 0.23 -29.21 -2.21
N ASP A 48 -0.15 -29.66 -1.01
CA ASP A 48 -0.71 -30.99 -0.76
C ASP A 48 -1.92 -31.25 -1.71
N PRO A 49 -1.95 -32.39 -2.44
CA PRO A 49 -3.07 -32.76 -3.32
C PRO A 49 -4.44 -32.84 -2.62
N ALA A 50 -4.49 -32.94 -1.29
CA ALA A 50 -5.73 -32.79 -0.53
C ALA A 50 -6.30 -31.36 -0.60
N VAL A 51 -5.44 -30.34 -0.50
CA VAL A 51 -5.83 -28.92 -0.55
C VAL A 51 -6.33 -28.55 -1.93
N ILE A 52 -5.67 -29.02 -3.00
CA ILE A 52 -6.09 -28.78 -4.38
C ILE A 52 -7.49 -29.36 -4.64
N ARG A 53 -7.77 -30.58 -4.14
CA ARG A 53 -9.10 -31.20 -4.26
C ARG A 53 -10.19 -30.46 -3.48
N ALA A 54 -9.87 -29.98 -2.28
CA ALA A 54 -10.79 -29.18 -1.49
C ALA A 54 -11.09 -27.84 -2.18
N LEU A 55 -10.06 -27.18 -2.72
CA LEU A 55 -10.18 -25.90 -3.41
C LEU A 55 -10.96 -26.03 -4.73
N ALA A 56 -10.71 -27.08 -5.52
CA ALA A 56 -11.48 -27.37 -6.72
C ALA A 56 -12.97 -27.62 -6.41
N ARG A 57 -13.28 -28.25 -5.27
CA ARG A 57 -14.67 -28.42 -4.81
C ARG A 57 -15.28 -27.11 -4.30
N ALA A 58 -14.46 -26.21 -3.74
CA ALA A 58 -14.88 -24.90 -3.26
C ALA A 58 -15.04 -23.87 -4.40
N GLY A 59 -14.40 -24.05 -5.56
CA GLY A 59 -14.46 -23.15 -6.72
C GLY A 59 -15.86 -22.60 -7.04
N PRO A 60 -16.88 -23.42 -7.31
CA PRO A 60 -18.23 -22.92 -7.61
C PRO A 60 -18.88 -22.16 -6.45
N LEU A 61 -18.50 -22.47 -5.21
CA LEU A 61 -18.96 -21.72 -4.04
C LEU A 61 -18.25 -20.36 -3.95
N ILE A 62 -16.93 -20.32 -4.18
CA ILE A 62 -16.15 -19.08 -4.23
C ILE A 62 -16.72 -18.16 -5.31
N ASP A 63 -17.07 -18.69 -6.47
CA ASP A 63 -17.74 -17.96 -7.55
C ASP A 63 -19.11 -17.41 -7.15
N ALA A 64 -19.95 -18.25 -6.53
CA ALA A 64 -21.25 -17.80 -6.05
C ALA A 64 -21.13 -16.68 -5.01
N VAL A 65 -20.22 -16.83 -4.04
CA VAL A 65 -19.96 -15.79 -3.03
C VAL A 65 -19.38 -14.54 -3.66
N ASN A 66 -18.50 -14.68 -4.65
CA ASN A 66 -17.93 -13.55 -5.38
C ASN A 66 -18.99 -12.73 -6.10
N VAL A 67 -19.96 -13.38 -6.75
CA VAL A 67 -21.07 -12.67 -7.42
C VAL A 67 -21.92 -11.93 -6.39
N VAL A 68 -22.25 -12.57 -5.26
CA VAL A 68 -23.03 -11.94 -4.18
C VAL A 68 -22.29 -10.74 -3.60
N LEU A 69 -21.01 -10.90 -3.26
CA LEU A 69 -20.18 -9.82 -2.75
C LEU A 69 -20.05 -8.70 -3.79
N ALA A 70 -19.82 -9.03 -5.05
CA ALA A 70 -19.74 -8.03 -6.13
C ALA A 70 -21.03 -7.20 -6.24
N CYS A 71 -22.20 -7.82 -6.05
CA CYS A 71 -23.47 -7.11 -6.01
C CYS A 71 -23.58 -6.19 -4.78
N ILE A 72 -23.17 -6.65 -3.60
CA ILE A 72 -23.22 -5.86 -2.35
C ILE A 72 -22.22 -4.69 -2.38
N THR A 73 -21.00 -4.93 -2.87
CA THR A 73 -19.92 -3.92 -2.92
C THR A 73 -20.00 -3.01 -4.14
N TRP A 74 -20.96 -3.22 -5.05
CA TRP A 74 -21.10 -2.51 -6.33
C TRP A 74 -19.86 -2.62 -7.22
N THR A 75 -19.13 -3.75 -7.16
CA THR A 75 -17.93 -4.02 -7.95
C THR A 75 -18.18 -4.97 -9.12
N HIS A 76 -19.45 -5.22 -9.46
CA HIS A 76 -19.83 -6.04 -10.60
C HIS A 76 -19.72 -5.22 -11.90
N ASP A 77 -19.30 -5.82 -13.01
CA ASP A 77 -19.11 -5.13 -14.30
C ASP A 77 -20.39 -4.44 -14.80
N ALA A 78 -21.53 -5.05 -14.47
CA ALA A 78 -22.86 -4.52 -14.71
C ALA A 78 -23.42 -3.86 -13.44
N ALA A 79 -23.51 -2.53 -13.43
CA ALA A 79 -24.08 -1.78 -12.32
C ALA A 79 -25.57 -2.08 -12.06
N TYR A 80 -26.31 -2.52 -13.08
CA TYR A 80 -27.72 -2.89 -12.95
C TYR A 80 -27.94 -4.09 -12.03
N SER A 81 -26.97 -5.01 -11.91
CA SER A 81 -27.10 -6.20 -11.05
C SER A 81 -27.28 -5.82 -9.59
N SER A 82 -26.48 -4.87 -9.08
CA SER A 82 -26.59 -4.34 -7.72
C SER A 82 -27.90 -3.56 -7.52
N PHE A 83 -28.35 -2.80 -8.54
CA PHE A 83 -29.63 -2.10 -8.49
C PHE A 83 -30.83 -3.07 -8.41
N LEU A 84 -30.80 -4.17 -9.17
CA LEU A 84 -31.83 -5.20 -9.09
C LEU A 84 -31.89 -5.86 -7.71
N VAL A 85 -30.76 -6.03 -7.03
CA VAL A 85 -30.74 -6.52 -5.63
C VAL A 85 -31.46 -5.53 -4.70
N VAL A 86 -31.23 -4.23 -4.87
CA VAL A 86 -31.92 -3.19 -4.09
C VAL A 86 -33.42 -3.19 -4.38
N CYS A 87 -33.83 -3.25 -5.66
CA CYS A 87 -35.24 -3.35 -6.03
C CYS A 87 -35.88 -4.65 -5.53
N GLY A 88 -35.15 -5.77 -5.58
CA GLY A 88 -35.60 -7.05 -5.06
C GLY A 88 -35.84 -6.98 -3.56
N TRP A 89 -34.93 -6.33 -2.81
CA TRP A 89 -35.08 -6.11 -1.37
C TRP A 89 -36.30 -5.23 -1.04
N THR A 90 -36.51 -4.13 -1.77
CA THR A 90 -37.66 -3.25 -1.51
C THR A 90 -38.98 -3.96 -1.77
N VAL A 91 -39.10 -4.67 -2.89
CA VAL A 91 -40.29 -5.48 -3.20
C VAL A 91 -40.47 -6.58 -2.14
N PHE A 92 -39.40 -7.28 -1.76
CA PHE A 92 -39.47 -8.33 -0.75
C PHE A 92 -40.02 -7.83 0.59
N ILE A 93 -39.56 -6.67 1.07
CA ILE A 93 -40.05 -6.11 2.33
C ILE A 93 -41.46 -5.53 2.21
N LEU A 94 -41.81 -4.91 1.08
CA LEU A 94 -43.17 -4.39 0.86
C LEU A 94 -44.22 -5.50 0.83
N TYR A 95 -43.86 -6.68 0.31
CA TYR A 95 -44.73 -7.87 0.27
C TYR A 95 -44.39 -8.90 1.34
N ALA A 96 -43.64 -8.52 2.39
CA ALA A 96 -43.16 -9.45 3.41
C ALA A 96 -44.30 -10.24 4.08
N ASP A 97 -45.45 -9.61 4.34
CA ASP A 97 -46.60 -10.27 4.95
C ASP A 97 -47.13 -11.42 4.05
N PHE A 98 -47.21 -11.16 2.73
CA PHE A 98 -47.61 -12.17 1.76
C PHE A 98 -46.55 -13.27 1.61
N VAL A 99 -45.27 -12.90 1.56
CA VAL A 99 -44.16 -13.85 1.44
C VAL A 99 -44.00 -14.72 2.69
N LEU A 100 -44.21 -14.18 3.88
CA LEU A 100 -44.12 -14.95 5.12
C LEU A 100 -45.30 -15.91 5.28
N VAL A 101 -46.52 -15.48 4.95
CA VAL A 101 -47.72 -16.32 5.08
C VAL A 101 -47.80 -17.38 3.99
N TYR A 102 -47.62 -16.98 2.73
CA TYR A 102 -47.78 -17.88 1.57
C TYR A 102 -46.43 -18.40 1.07
N GLY A 103 -45.41 -17.54 1.00
CA GLY A 103 -44.11 -17.89 0.46
C GLY A 103 -43.37 -18.98 1.24
N LEU A 104 -43.48 -19.03 2.57
CA LEU A 104 -42.83 -20.08 3.38
C LEU A 104 -43.27 -21.49 2.98
N ASN A 105 -44.55 -21.66 2.63
CA ASN A 105 -45.10 -22.93 2.14
C ASN A 105 -44.79 -23.16 0.66
N LEU A 106 -44.68 -22.10 -0.15
CA LEU A 106 -44.36 -22.21 -1.57
C LEU A 106 -42.90 -22.59 -1.81
N ILE A 107 -41.95 -22.18 -0.96
CA ILE A 107 -40.51 -22.51 -1.11
C ILE A 107 -40.26 -24.03 -1.21
N PRO A 108 -40.70 -24.88 -0.26
CA PRO A 108 -40.48 -26.32 -0.36
C PRO A 108 -41.22 -26.92 -1.56
N ILE A 109 -42.42 -26.43 -1.90
CA ILE A 109 -43.19 -26.90 -3.06
C ILE A 109 -42.43 -26.57 -4.36
N SER A 110 -41.96 -25.34 -4.52
CA SER A 110 -41.15 -24.89 -5.65
C SER A 110 -39.83 -25.66 -5.74
N TRP A 111 -39.18 -25.98 -4.61
CA TRP A 111 -37.97 -26.80 -4.58
C TRP A 111 -38.24 -28.23 -5.06
N ILE A 112 -39.33 -28.84 -4.60
CA ILE A 112 -39.75 -30.19 -5.03
C ILE A 112 -40.07 -30.18 -6.53
N ILE A 113 -40.82 -29.17 -7.01
CA ILE A 113 -41.12 -29.02 -8.44
C ILE A 113 -39.83 -28.83 -9.26
N TRP A 114 -38.89 -28.00 -8.79
CA TRP A 114 -37.63 -27.75 -9.49
C TRP A 114 -36.74 -28.99 -9.55
N THR A 115 -36.61 -29.74 -8.46
CA THR A 115 -35.87 -31.00 -8.45
C THR A 115 -36.53 -32.07 -9.31
N TYR A 116 -37.87 -32.14 -9.32
CA TYR A 116 -38.65 -32.99 -10.21
C TYR A 116 -38.42 -32.64 -11.69
N LEU A 117 -38.52 -31.35 -12.05
CA LEU A 117 -38.28 -30.85 -13.40
C LEU A 117 -36.83 -31.08 -13.84
N ARG A 118 -35.83 -30.82 -12.97
CA ARG A 118 -34.42 -31.10 -13.26
C ARG A 118 -34.16 -32.59 -13.45
N ARG A 119 -34.76 -33.44 -12.64
CA ARG A 119 -34.62 -34.90 -12.75
C ARG A 119 -35.24 -35.41 -14.05
N ASN A 120 -36.38 -34.87 -14.46
CA ASN A 120 -37.06 -35.25 -15.69
C ASN A 120 -36.40 -34.66 -16.96
N ALA A 121 -35.91 -33.42 -16.90
CA ALA A 121 -35.09 -32.82 -17.95
C ALA A 121 -33.74 -33.54 -18.09
N GLY A 122 -33.15 -33.96 -16.96
CA GLY A 122 -31.94 -34.78 -16.91
C GLY A 122 -32.15 -36.21 -17.41
N ARG A 123 -33.37 -36.77 -17.34
CA ARG A 123 -33.72 -38.05 -18.01
C ARG A 123 -33.77 -37.90 -19.53
N ARG A 124 -34.30 -36.78 -20.06
CA ARG A 124 -34.29 -36.49 -21.51
C ARG A 124 -32.89 -36.20 -22.08
N ARG A 125 -31.99 -35.61 -21.29
CA ARG A 125 -30.59 -35.35 -21.72
C ARG A 125 -29.67 -36.58 -21.59
N ARG A 126 -29.94 -37.50 -20.66
CA ARG A 126 -29.11 -38.71 -20.49
C ARG A 126 -29.22 -39.73 -21.62
N SER A 127 -30.26 -39.67 -22.46
CA SER A 127 -30.34 -40.53 -23.64
C SER A 127 -29.58 -39.98 -24.86
N MET A 128 -28.92 -38.81 -24.75
CA MET A 128 -28.28 -38.14 -25.90
C MET A 128 -26.83 -37.67 -25.66
N VAL A 129 -26.28 -37.85 -24.46
CA VAL A 129 -24.90 -37.41 -24.15
C VAL A 129 -24.16 -38.50 -23.38
N GLU A 130 -23.70 -39.50 -24.13
CA GLU A 130 -22.60 -40.40 -23.75
C GLU A 130 -21.50 -40.29 -24.81
N VAL A 131 -21.03 -39.09 -25.09
CA VAL A 131 -19.72 -38.81 -25.71
C VAL A 131 -19.37 -37.38 -25.31
N ASP A 132 -18.58 -37.23 -24.25
CA ASP A 132 -17.49 -36.25 -24.21
C ASP A 132 -16.80 -36.36 -22.85
N SER A 133 -15.69 -37.07 -22.90
CA SER A 133 -14.70 -37.18 -21.85
C SER A 133 -14.21 -35.81 -21.42
N ALA A 134 -14.29 -35.52 -20.13
CA ALA A 134 -13.67 -34.34 -19.53
C ALA A 134 -12.17 -34.25 -19.91
N PRO A 135 -11.65 -33.08 -20.33
CA PRO A 135 -10.23 -32.92 -20.58
C PRO A 135 -9.47 -32.96 -19.25
N LYS A 136 -8.54 -33.91 -19.11
CA LYS A 136 -7.70 -34.13 -17.93
C LYS A 136 -6.51 -33.14 -17.83
N THR A 137 -6.45 -32.11 -18.68
CA THR A 137 -5.37 -31.12 -18.72
C THR A 137 -5.74 -29.77 -18.07
N THR A 138 -6.98 -29.63 -17.56
CA THR A 138 -7.53 -28.35 -17.08
C THR A 138 -7.21 -28.03 -15.62
N THR A 139 -6.62 -28.96 -14.85
CA THR A 139 -6.43 -28.77 -13.38
C THR A 139 -5.49 -27.63 -13.01
N GLN A 140 -4.48 -27.31 -13.84
CA GLN A 140 -3.58 -26.17 -13.60
C GLN A 140 -4.23 -24.83 -13.97
N ILE A 141 -4.91 -24.77 -15.12
CA ILE A 141 -5.64 -23.57 -15.58
C ILE A 141 -6.81 -23.26 -14.63
N ASP A 142 -7.46 -24.28 -14.09
CA ASP A 142 -8.50 -24.14 -13.07
C ASP A 142 -7.94 -23.61 -11.75
N LEU A 143 -6.70 -23.97 -11.39
CA LEU A 143 -6.08 -23.49 -10.14
C LEU A 143 -5.70 -22.01 -10.22
N ASP A 144 -5.13 -21.58 -11.34
CA ASP A 144 -4.80 -20.17 -11.58
C ASP A 144 -6.06 -19.29 -11.62
N ARG A 145 -7.15 -19.81 -12.19
CA ARG A 145 -8.46 -19.14 -12.15
C ARG A 145 -9.01 -19.06 -10.73
N ILE A 146 -8.94 -20.15 -9.96
CA ILE A 146 -9.46 -20.15 -8.59
C ILE A 146 -8.62 -19.22 -7.71
N SER A 147 -7.29 -19.16 -7.89
CA SER A 147 -6.43 -18.24 -7.13
C SER A 147 -6.80 -16.78 -7.44
N GLU A 148 -6.98 -16.42 -8.71
CA GLU A 148 -7.49 -15.09 -9.11
C GLU A 148 -8.85 -14.78 -8.47
N GLN A 149 -9.78 -15.75 -8.46
CA GLN A 149 -11.08 -15.61 -7.83
C GLN A 149 -10.99 -15.46 -6.31
N THR A 150 -10.04 -16.12 -5.64
CA THR A 150 -9.79 -15.94 -4.21
C THR A 150 -9.17 -14.60 -3.88
N ASP A 151 -8.31 -14.06 -4.75
CA ASP A 151 -7.73 -12.73 -4.58
C ASP A 151 -8.83 -11.65 -4.73
N LEU A 152 -9.70 -11.79 -5.73
CA LEU A 152 -10.87 -10.92 -5.89
C LEU A 152 -11.83 -11.02 -4.70
N LEU A 153 -12.04 -12.22 -4.16
CA LEU A 153 -12.85 -12.45 -2.95
C LEU A 153 -12.24 -11.73 -1.76
N TYR A 154 -10.92 -11.89 -1.54
CA TYR A 154 -10.19 -11.27 -0.45
C TYR A 154 -10.25 -9.74 -0.55
N ALA A 155 -10.03 -9.18 -1.74
CA ALA A 155 -10.12 -7.74 -1.97
C ALA A 155 -11.52 -7.20 -1.65
N ARG A 156 -12.59 -7.88 -2.11
CA ARG A 156 -13.98 -7.50 -1.80
C ARG A 156 -14.31 -7.61 -0.32
N LEU A 157 -13.80 -8.65 0.36
CA LEU A 157 -13.97 -8.82 1.79
C LEU A 157 -13.22 -7.74 2.57
N ALA A 158 -12.03 -7.34 2.13
CA ALA A 158 -11.26 -6.26 2.73
C ALA A 158 -12.03 -4.93 2.72
N LEU A 159 -12.71 -4.61 1.60
CA LEU A 159 -13.56 -3.41 1.50
C LEU A 159 -14.67 -3.36 2.56
N ILE A 160 -15.25 -4.50 2.93
CA ILE A 160 -16.30 -4.59 3.97
C ILE A 160 -15.66 -4.59 5.36
N ARG A 161 -14.52 -5.26 5.50
CA ARG A 161 -13.82 -5.48 6.77
C ARG A 161 -13.19 -4.21 7.32
N GLU A 162 -12.59 -3.37 6.49
CA GLU A 162 -11.96 -2.11 6.90
C GLU A 162 -12.88 -1.16 7.69
N PRO A 163 -14.08 -0.79 7.20
CA PRO A 163 -14.97 0.08 7.96
C PRO A 163 -15.48 -0.60 9.23
N LEU A 164 -15.68 -1.92 9.22
CA LEU A 164 -16.08 -2.68 10.41
C LEU A 164 -14.98 -2.68 11.47
N TYR A 165 -13.72 -2.89 11.10
CA TYR A 165 -12.62 -2.80 12.07
C TYR A 165 -12.45 -1.41 12.65
N ARG A 166 -12.61 -0.34 11.85
CA ARG A 166 -12.60 1.03 12.39
C ARG A 166 -13.73 1.25 13.40
N LEU A 167 -14.92 0.72 13.12
CA LEU A 167 -16.06 0.82 14.04
C LEU A 167 -15.83 0.00 15.32
N ILE A 168 -15.43 -1.27 15.19
CA ILE A 168 -15.18 -2.17 16.32
C ILE A 168 -14.05 -1.62 17.19
N SER A 169 -12.97 -1.13 16.59
CA SER A 169 -11.86 -0.52 17.33
C SER A 169 -12.22 0.81 17.99
N PHE A 170 -13.17 1.56 17.42
CA PHE A 170 -13.73 2.75 18.06
C PHE A 170 -14.64 2.40 19.26
N LEU A 171 -15.34 1.27 19.21
CA LEU A 171 -16.17 0.75 20.30
C LEU A 171 -15.38 -0.10 21.31
N ASP A 172 -14.09 -0.32 21.08
CA ASP A 172 -13.26 -1.18 21.92
C ASP A 172 -13.00 -0.52 23.28
N TRP A 173 -13.33 -1.24 24.36
CA TRP A 173 -13.14 -0.77 25.72
C TRP A 173 -11.65 -0.72 26.12
N THR A 174 -10.82 -1.55 25.49
CA THR A 174 -9.40 -1.69 25.86
C THR A 174 -8.56 -0.48 25.49
N LYS A 175 -8.88 0.19 24.36
CA LYS A 175 -8.11 1.31 23.85
C LYS A 175 -8.44 2.62 24.55
N ASN A 176 -9.73 2.94 24.69
CA ASN A 176 -10.20 4.22 25.24
C ASN A 176 -11.43 4.04 26.14
N PRO A 177 -11.25 3.61 27.41
CA PRO A 177 -12.37 3.27 28.29
C PRO A 177 -13.29 4.46 28.60
N GLY A 178 -12.75 5.68 28.70
CA GLY A 178 -13.52 6.89 29.00
C GLY A 178 -14.50 7.30 27.89
N THR A 179 -14.05 7.31 26.62
CA THR A 179 -14.92 7.64 25.48
C THR A 179 -15.95 6.55 25.24
N THR A 180 -15.55 5.28 25.34
CA THR A 180 -16.46 4.14 25.14
C THR A 180 -17.56 4.11 26.20
N TYR A 181 -17.23 4.41 27.47
CA TYR A 181 -18.22 4.57 28.53
C TYR A 181 -19.23 5.69 28.22
N LEU A 182 -18.76 6.87 27.81
CA LEU A 182 -19.63 8.00 27.45
C LEU A 182 -20.55 7.68 26.27
N ILE A 183 -20.03 7.00 25.23
CA ILE A 183 -20.81 6.54 24.08
C ILE A 183 -21.89 5.55 24.55
N ALA A 184 -21.53 4.60 25.41
CA ALA A 184 -22.46 3.58 25.92
C ALA A 184 -23.60 4.19 26.75
N VAL A 185 -23.29 5.13 27.66
CA VAL A 185 -24.31 5.83 28.46
C VAL A 185 -25.24 6.65 27.57
N ARG A 186 -24.70 7.40 26.60
CA ARG A 186 -25.51 8.19 25.67
C ARG A 186 -26.40 7.32 24.79
N LEU A 187 -25.86 6.21 24.27
CA LEU A 187 -26.62 5.25 23.48
C LEU A 187 -27.76 4.62 24.31
N ALA A 188 -27.50 4.26 25.56
CA ALA A 188 -28.51 3.76 26.49
C ALA A 188 -29.64 4.78 26.74
N CYS A 189 -29.29 6.06 26.93
CA CYS A 189 -30.27 7.14 27.09
C CYS A 189 -31.07 7.44 25.81
N LEU A 190 -30.45 7.30 24.63
CA LEU A 190 -31.09 7.51 23.32
C LEU A 190 -31.97 6.33 22.89
N THR A 191 -31.72 5.12 23.41
CA THR A 191 -32.45 3.89 23.06
C THR A 191 -33.97 3.97 23.33
N PRO A 192 -34.48 4.42 24.51
CA PRO A 192 -35.91 4.55 24.73
C PRO A 192 -36.56 5.61 23.82
N ILE A 193 -35.82 6.69 23.51
CA ILE A 193 -36.27 7.73 22.57
C ILE A 193 -36.39 7.12 21.17
N TRP A 194 -35.42 6.32 20.74
CA TRP A 194 -35.49 5.60 19.47
C TRP A 194 -36.67 4.65 19.41
N PHE A 195 -36.91 3.83 20.44
CA PHE A 195 -38.02 2.88 20.45
C PHE A 195 -39.40 3.57 20.40
N THR A 196 -39.55 4.66 21.15
CA THR A 196 -40.80 5.45 21.14
C THR A 196 -41.00 6.12 19.79
N LEU A 197 -39.95 6.70 19.21
CA LEU A 197 -40.00 7.33 17.88
C LEU A 197 -40.31 6.32 16.78
N VAL A 198 -39.69 5.14 16.80
CA VAL A 198 -39.99 4.07 15.85
C VAL A 198 -41.45 3.66 15.98
N LYS A 199 -41.94 3.32 17.18
CA LYS A 199 -43.34 2.93 17.36
C LYS A 199 -44.34 4.03 16.98
N ALA A 200 -44.00 5.30 17.19
CA ALA A 200 -44.90 6.43 16.94
C ALA A 200 -44.91 6.89 15.48
N LEU A 201 -43.76 6.91 14.80
CA LEU A 201 -43.61 7.48 13.45
C LEU A 201 -43.52 6.43 12.34
N PHE A 202 -43.00 5.23 12.61
CA PHE A 202 -42.67 4.25 11.58
C PHE A 202 -43.13 2.83 11.93
N ALA A 203 -43.91 2.20 11.05
CA ALA A 203 -44.15 0.76 11.17
C ALA A 203 -42.80 0.00 11.16
N PRO A 204 -42.60 -1.06 11.97
CA PRO A 204 -41.31 -1.75 12.10
C PRO A 204 -40.81 -2.28 10.74
N ARG A 205 -41.72 -2.60 9.81
CA ARG A 205 -41.42 -2.93 8.42
C ARG A 205 -40.61 -1.86 7.69
N MET A 206 -40.89 -0.58 7.94
CA MET A 206 -40.19 0.54 7.31
C MET A 206 -38.78 0.69 7.86
N VAL A 207 -38.57 0.39 9.14
CA VAL A 207 -37.22 0.37 9.73
C VAL A 207 -36.36 -0.71 9.08
N VAL A 208 -36.90 -1.92 8.91
CA VAL A 208 -36.20 -3.01 8.22
C VAL A 208 -35.91 -2.65 6.76
N LEU A 209 -36.87 -2.02 6.07
CA LEU A 209 -36.70 -1.56 4.69
C LEU A 209 -35.54 -0.55 4.60
N VAL A 210 -35.55 0.48 5.44
CA VAL A 210 -34.53 1.54 5.46
C VAL A 210 -33.16 0.98 5.84
N LEU A 211 -33.07 0.12 6.85
CA LEU A 211 -31.80 -0.51 7.25
C LEU A 211 -31.21 -1.35 6.12
N GLY A 212 -32.02 -2.16 5.44
CA GLY A 212 -31.54 -2.94 4.30
C GLY A 212 -31.18 -2.08 3.08
N LEU A 213 -31.92 -0.99 2.82
CA LEU A 213 -31.56 -0.01 1.80
C LEU A 213 -30.20 0.63 2.10
N VAL A 214 -29.97 1.07 3.34
CA VAL A 214 -28.68 1.63 3.77
C VAL A 214 -27.58 0.58 3.61
N PHE A 215 -27.80 -0.66 4.02
CA PHE A 215 -26.82 -1.75 3.89
C PHE A 215 -26.43 -2.01 2.42
N PHE A 216 -27.42 -2.26 1.54
CA PHE A 216 -27.14 -2.58 0.14
C PHE A 216 -26.59 -1.40 -0.66
N THR A 217 -26.90 -0.16 -0.28
CA THR A 217 -26.39 1.04 -0.98
C THR A 217 -25.12 1.61 -0.35
N TRP A 218 -24.68 1.12 0.81
CA TRP A 218 -23.57 1.68 1.58
C TRP A 218 -22.28 1.81 0.76
N PHE A 219 -21.96 0.78 -0.03
CA PHE A 219 -20.74 0.70 -0.83
C PHE A 219 -20.87 1.34 -2.21
N SER A 220 -22.07 1.80 -2.58
CA SER A 220 -22.29 2.46 -3.87
C SER A 220 -21.51 3.77 -3.98
N VAL A 221 -21.08 4.11 -5.19
CA VAL A 221 -20.39 5.37 -5.51
C VAL A 221 -21.20 6.60 -5.06
N PRO A 222 -22.51 6.75 -5.37
CA PRO A 222 -23.27 7.92 -4.93
C PRO A 222 -23.40 8.01 -3.40
N THR A 223 -23.58 6.90 -2.68
CA THR A 223 -23.66 6.94 -1.21
C THR A 223 -22.32 7.33 -0.59
N LYS A 224 -21.19 6.94 -1.19
CA LYS A 224 -19.86 7.38 -0.73
C LYS A 224 -19.68 8.89 -0.89
N THR A 225 -20.05 9.46 -2.05
CA THR A 225 -19.92 10.90 -2.29
C THR A 225 -20.88 11.70 -1.40
N ILE A 226 -22.13 11.25 -1.23
CA ILE A 226 -23.10 11.89 -0.34
C ILE A 226 -22.56 11.94 1.10
N ARG A 227 -22.00 10.84 1.62
CA ARG A 227 -21.41 10.82 2.96
C ARG A 227 -20.24 11.77 3.11
N GLN A 228 -19.34 11.84 2.11
CA GLN A 228 -18.22 12.79 2.11
C GLN A 228 -18.69 14.25 2.08
N ILE A 229 -19.70 14.56 1.25
CA ILE A 229 -20.29 15.89 1.15
C ILE A 229 -21.00 16.26 2.46
N MET A 230 -21.77 15.34 3.04
CA MET A 230 -22.44 15.55 4.32
C MET A 230 -21.43 15.80 5.45
N TRP A 231 -20.33 15.06 5.50
CA TRP A 231 -19.32 15.20 6.53
C TRP A 231 -18.53 16.52 6.45
N ARG A 232 -18.52 17.16 5.27
CA ARG A 232 -17.92 18.50 5.09
C ARG A 232 -18.71 19.58 5.83
N ASN A 233 -20.01 19.40 6.05
CA ASN A 233 -20.85 20.36 6.75
C ASN A 233 -20.56 20.34 8.27
N PRO A 234 -20.18 21.48 8.90
CA PRO A 234 -19.94 21.54 10.33
C PRO A 234 -21.17 21.18 11.18
N SER A 235 -22.38 21.48 10.71
CA SER A 235 -23.61 21.15 11.45
C SER A 235 -23.81 19.63 11.57
N VAL A 236 -23.46 18.87 10.53
CA VAL A 236 -23.52 17.40 10.54
C VAL A 236 -22.51 16.84 11.55
N ARG A 237 -21.31 17.41 11.61
CA ARG A 237 -20.28 17.00 12.58
C ARG A 237 -20.66 17.35 14.02
N ARG A 238 -21.28 18.51 14.25
CA ARG A 238 -21.82 18.90 15.56
C ARG A 238 -22.95 17.97 16.00
N LEU A 239 -23.88 17.67 15.10
CA LEU A 239 -24.95 16.70 15.38
C LEU A 239 -24.38 15.31 15.70
N ALA A 240 -23.39 14.86 14.93
CA ALA A 240 -22.69 13.60 15.21
C ALA A 240 -21.94 13.65 16.55
N SER A 241 -21.33 14.78 16.91
CA SER A 241 -20.69 14.98 18.23
C SER A 241 -21.69 14.93 19.37
N VAL A 242 -22.89 15.52 19.21
CA VAL A 242 -23.94 15.45 20.23
C VAL A 242 -24.46 14.01 20.40
N ILE A 243 -24.66 13.27 19.31
CA ILE A 243 -25.20 11.91 19.33
C ILE A 243 -24.16 10.91 19.90
N VAL A 244 -22.95 10.92 19.35
CA VAL A 244 -21.89 9.96 19.73
C VAL A 244 -21.19 10.42 21.01
N GLY A 245 -21.10 11.74 21.23
CA GLY A 245 -20.44 12.29 22.39
C GLY A 245 -18.93 12.47 22.25
N VAL A 246 -18.45 12.56 21.01
CA VAL A 246 -17.04 12.73 20.64
C VAL A 246 -16.91 13.94 19.75
N ASP A 247 -15.94 14.81 20.04
CA ASP A 247 -15.71 16.02 19.26
C ASP A 247 -15.08 15.69 17.90
N PHE A 248 -15.92 15.74 16.86
CA PHE A 248 -15.50 15.62 15.45
C PHE A 248 -15.15 16.97 14.82
N GLU A 249 -15.09 18.05 15.62
CA GLU A 249 -14.53 19.31 15.14
C GLU A 249 -13.02 19.12 14.93
N ILE A 250 -12.60 19.22 13.66
CA ILE A 250 -11.19 19.25 13.28
C ILE A 250 -10.58 20.41 14.07
N ILE A 251 -9.64 20.09 14.95
CA ILE A 251 -8.86 21.02 15.75
C ILE A 251 -8.29 22.10 14.82
N LYS A 252 -8.93 23.28 14.78
CA LYS A 252 -8.28 24.55 14.42
C LYS A 252 -7.59 25.17 15.65
N THR A 253 -7.49 24.41 16.73
CA THR A 253 -7.12 24.83 18.09
C THR A 253 -5.76 24.28 18.54
N VAL A 254 -4.76 24.23 17.65
CA VAL A 254 -3.32 24.17 18.08
C VAL A 254 -2.60 25.50 17.86
N ALA A 255 -3.13 26.43 17.06
CA ALA A 255 -2.52 27.75 16.85
C ALA A 255 -2.85 28.79 17.95
N GLY A 256 -3.73 28.47 18.92
CA GLY A 256 -4.28 29.46 19.86
C GLY A 256 -3.91 29.28 21.34
N VAL A 257 -3.29 28.17 21.75
CA VAL A 257 -3.13 27.82 23.18
C VAL A 257 -1.68 27.99 23.69
N THR A 258 -0.69 28.20 22.82
CA THR A 258 0.70 28.45 23.26
C THR A 258 1.07 29.93 23.43
N ARG A 259 0.16 30.89 23.21
CA ARG A 259 0.47 32.33 23.33
C ARG A 259 -0.07 33.05 24.56
N ALA A 260 -0.62 32.32 25.53
CA ALA A 260 -1.18 32.91 26.75
C ALA A 260 -0.42 32.49 28.02
N ARG A 261 0.91 32.37 27.98
CA ARG A 261 1.74 32.32 29.19
C ARG A 261 3.21 32.61 28.91
N GLU A 262 3.53 33.84 28.55
CA GLU A 262 4.80 34.47 28.95
C GLU A 262 4.72 35.97 28.68
N GLY A 263 5.01 36.75 29.72
CA GLY A 263 4.81 38.19 29.71
C GLY A 263 5.84 38.92 28.86
N SER A 264 5.39 39.97 28.19
CA SER A 264 6.21 41.16 28.02
C SER A 264 5.31 42.40 28.17
N ILE A 265 5.73 43.22 29.11
CA ILE A 265 5.17 44.52 29.48
C ILE A 265 5.63 45.51 28.42
N GLY A 266 4.70 46.30 27.88
CA GLY A 266 4.99 47.55 27.18
C GLY A 266 4.95 47.52 25.66
N ALA A 267 3.76 47.75 25.08
CA ALA A 267 3.62 48.44 23.80
C ALA A 267 2.22 49.11 23.73
N PRO A 268 2.08 50.36 23.24
CA PRO A 268 0.81 51.07 23.24
C PRO A 268 -0.17 50.51 22.20
N PRO A 269 -1.49 50.61 22.44
CA PRO A 269 -2.52 50.10 21.54
C PRO A 269 -2.71 51.08 20.38
N GLY A 270 -2.38 50.67 19.15
CA GLY A 270 -2.66 51.55 18.00
C GLY A 270 -2.01 51.22 16.66
N LEU A 271 -1.21 50.16 16.54
CA LEU A 271 -0.68 49.75 15.24
C LEU A 271 -1.21 48.37 14.84
N ILE A 272 -2.21 48.37 13.95
CA ILE A 272 -2.56 47.19 13.16
C ILE A 272 -1.32 46.91 12.29
N ARG A 273 -0.45 46.00 12.73
CA ARG A 273 0.49 45.34 11.83
C ARG A 273 -0.35 44.50 10.88
N VAL A 274 -0.63 45.05 9.70
CA VAL A 274 -0.92 44.26 8.51
C VAL A 274 0.34 43.45 8.28
N ALA A 275 0.38 42.24 8.85
CA ALA A 275 1.33 41.24 8.42
C ALA A 275 1.00 40.98 6.95
N THR A 276 1.85 41.46 6.08
CA THR A 276 1.97 40.97 4.72
C THR A 276 2.14 39.46 4.82
N PHE A 277 1.04 38.72 4.62
CA PHE A 277 1.08 37.28 4.43
C PHE A 277 1.67 37.02 3.04
N GLN A 278 2.98 37.04 3.00
CA GLN A 278 3.76 36.35 1.98
C GLN A 278 4.60 35.31 2.74
N ASP A 279 3.95 34.21 3.10
CA ASP A 279 4.66 32.97 3.33
C ASP A 279 3.83 31.88 2.66
N LYS A 280 4.44 31.16 1.71
CA LYS A 280 3.79 30.05 1.05
C LYS A 280 3.55 29.00 2.14
N ASP A 281 2.31 28.55 2.31
CA ASP A 281 1.95 27.50 3.27
C ASP A 281 2.66 26.17 2.91
N TYR A 282 3.92 25.99 3.31
CA TYR A 282 4.57 24.70 3.32
C TYR A 282 4.18 24.01 4.63
N GLU A 283 3.48 22.88 4.53
CA GLU A 283 3.18 22.04 5.68
C GLU A 283 4.47 21.28 6.02
N THR A 284 5.28 21.83 6.93
CA THR A 284 6.49 21.16 7.42
C THR A 284 6.11 20.13 8.48
N VAL A 285 6.37 18.87 8.18
CA VAL A 285 6.15 17.77 9.13
C VAL A 285 7.49 17.33 9.68
N ARG A 286 7.64 17.39 11.01
CA ARG A 286 8.85 16.95 11.71
C ARG A 286 8.76 15.47 12.06
N PHE A 287 9.73 14.69 11.59
CA PHE A 287 9.88 13.28 11.91
C PHE A 287 11.03 13.03 12.87
N LYS A 288 10.91 11.99 13.70
CA LYS A 288 11.99 11.49 14.55
C LYS A 288 12.60 10.27 13.88
N HIS A 289 13.79 10.42 13.30
CA HIS A 289 14.55 9.28 12.79
C HIS A 289 15.22 8.56 13.95
N ILE A 290 15.13 7.24 13.98
CA ILE A 290 15.67 6.39 15.03
C ILE A 290 16.66 5.42 14.40
N VAL A 291 17.83 5.32 15.03
CA VAL A 291 18.88 4.36 14.67
C VAL A 291 19.30 3.63 15.94
N TRP A 292 19.51 2.33 15.82
CA TRP A 292 19.92 1.46 16.91
C TRP A 292 21.38 1.04 16.72
N GLU A 293 22.16 1.24 17.78
CA GLU A 293 23.51 0.70 17.90
C GLU A 293 23.46 -0.62 18.65
N ASN A 294 24.00 -1.68 18.06
CA ASN A 294 23.99 -3.03 18.58
C ASN A 294 25.43 -3.48 18.86
N GLN A 295 25.67 -4.03 20.05
CA GLN A 295 26.98 -4.55 20.43
C GLN A 295 26.85 -5.88 21.17
N ARG A 296 27.91 -6.69 21.07
CA ARG A 296 28.01 -8.02 21.68
C ARG A 296 29.22 -8.11 22.60
N ARG A 297 29.06 -8.80 23.72
CA ARG A 297 30.14 -9.03 24.69
C ARG A 297 30.93 -10.27 24.30
N TRP A 298 32.25 -10.11 24.21
CA TRP A 298 33.22 -11.17 23.93
C TRP A 298 34.18 -11.35 25.11
N ILE A 299 34.48 -12.60 25.43
CA ILE A 299 35.42 -12.94 26.49
C ILE A 299 36.80 -12.40 26.09
N GLY A 300 37.40 -11.56 26.94
CA GLY A 300 38.70 -10.91 26.71
C GLY A 300 38.68 -9.61 25.90
N LEU A 301 37.64 -9.35 25.09
CA LEU A 301 37.52 -8.13 24.26
C LEU A 301 36.48 -7.13 24.80
N GLY A 302 35.57 -7.56 25.68
CA GLY A 302 34.49 -6.71 26.17
C GLY A 302 33.38 -6.51 25.13
N TRP A 303 32.75 -5.34 25.15
CA TRP A 303 31.66 -5.00 24.23
C TRP A 303 32.19 -4.53 22.88
N THR A 304 31.80 -5.20 21.79
CA THR A 304 32.25 -4.88 20.43
C THR A 304 31.09 -4.86 19.44
N ALA A 305 31.31 -4.22 18.29
CA ALA A 305 30.41 -4.21 17.14
C ALA A 305 30.51 -5.51 16.29
N ASN A 306 31.20 -6.54 16.77
CA ASN A 306 31.29 -7.82 16.06
C ASN A 306 30.14 -8.72 16.54
N LEU A 307 29.07 -8.77 15.76
CA LEU A 307 27.91 -9.63 16.01
C LEU A 307 28.02 -10.94 15.20
N PHE A 308 27.18 -11.93 15.53
CA PHE A 308 27.14 -13.15 14.74
C PHE A 308 26.54 -12.89 13.34
N PRO A 309 26.93 -13.65 12.29
CA PRO A 309 26.38 -13.48 10.94
C PRO A 309 24.86 -13.70 10.82
N HIS A 310 24.26 -14.49 11.73
CA HIS A 310 22.81 -14.73 11.79
C HIS A 310 22.08 -13.79 12.76
N GLU A 311 22.79 -12.81 13.30
CA GLU A 311 22.27 -11.80 14.21
C GLU A 311 22.03 -10.49 13.44
N ARG A 312 21.44 -9.50 14.10
CA ARG A 312 21.29 -8.15 13.56
C ARG A 312 22.66 -7.50 13.28
N SER A 313 22.70 -6.55 12.37
CA SER A 313 23.90 -5.73 12.11
C SER A 313 24.24 -4.82 13.28
N PRO A 314 25.47 -4.26 13.32
CA PRO A 314 25.89 -3.30 14.35
C PRO A 314 25.03 -2.04 14.37
N TRP A 315 24.51 -1.65 13.21
CA TRP A 315 23.60 -0.52 13.04
C TRP A 315 22.31 -1.00 12.40
N THR A 316 21.18 -0.76 13.07
CA THR A 316 19.86 -1.09 12.53
C THR A 316 18.89 0.08 12.63
N ASP A 317 17.89 0.11 11.75
CA ASP A 317 16.77 1.04 11.85
C ASP A 317 15.74 0.57 12.91
N ASP A 318 14.61 1.29 13.01
CA ASP A 318 13.53 0.94 13.95
C ASP A 318 12.80 -0.37 13.59
N TYR A 319 12.86 -0.79 12.33
CA TYR A 319 12.28 -2.04 11.82
C TYR A 319 13.22 -3.25 11.98
N GLY A 320 14.48 -3.01 12.35
CA GLY A 320 15.50 -4.05 12.52
C GLY A 320 16.27 -4.38 11.24
N GLU A 321 16.13 -3.56 10.19
CA GLU A 321 16.90 -3.67 8.96
C GLU A 321 18.28 -3.04 9.13
N THR A 322 19.24 -3.48 8.32
CA THR A 322 20.61 -3.00 8.38
C THR A 322 20.71 -1.57 7.86
N CYS A 323 21.33 -0.66 8.62
CA CYS A 323 21.53 0.72 8.18
C CYS A 323 23.00 1.15 8.26
N ALA A 324 23.30 2.31 7.68
CA ALA A 324 24.61 2.93 7.79
C ALA A 324 24.86 3.50 9.19
N ASP A 325 26.13 3.65 9.56
CA ASP A 325 26.59 4.30 10.79
C ASP A 325 26.08 5.76 10.90
N LEU A 326 26.06 6.32 12.11
CA LEU A 326 25.52 7.69 12.35
C LEU A 326 26.12 8.77 11.45
N LYS A 327 27.39 8.64 11.07
CA LYS A 327 28.13 9.61 10.25
C LYS A 327 27.82 9.47 8.76
N SER A 328 27.54 8.25 8.29
CA SER A 328 27.25 7.95 6.89
C SER A 328 25.75 7.83 6.60
N PHE A 329 24.90 7.94 7.63
CA PHE A 329 23.46 7.91 7.50
C PHE A 329 22.94 9.14 6.72
N LYS A 330 22.32 8.89 5.57
CA LYS A 330 21.70 9.89 4.70
C LYS A 330 20.18 9.79 4.77
N LEU A 331 19.52 10.94 4.62
CA LEU A 331 18.07 10.98 4.47
C LEU A 331 17.66 10.43 3.09
N PRO A 332 16.41 9.97 2.93
CA PRO A 332 15.90 9.56 1.63
C PRO A 332 15.99 10.69 0.60
N ASP A 333 16.26 10.32 -0.65
CA ASP A 333 16.29 11.26 -1.76
C ASP A 333 14.92 11.88 -2.03
N GLU A 334 14.92 13.00 -2.78
CA GLU A 334 13.69 13.73 -3.10
C GLU A 334 12.71 12.85 -3.90
N LYS A 335 11.46 12.77 -3.43
CA LYS A 335 10.41 11.97 -4.07
C LYS A 335 9.48 12.88 -4.87
N ILE A 336 9.38 12.61 -6.16
CA ILE A 336 8.51 13.34 -7.09
C ILE A 336 7.23 12.52 -7.30
N LEU A 337 6.12 13.03 -6.78
CA LEU A 337 4.81 12.39 -6.85
C LEU A 337 3.91 13.13 -7.86
N PRO A 338 3.36 12.45 -8.88
CA PRO A 338 2.42 13.07 -9.80
C PRO A 338 1.09 13.37 -9.09
N VAL A 339 0.55 14.57 -9.29
CA VAL A 339 -0.77 14.99 -8.80
C VAL A 339 -1.72 15.16 -9.97
N ALA A 340 -3.01 14.91 -9.78
CA ALA A 340 -4.02 15.11 -10.82
C ALA A 340 -3.96 16.55 -11.38
N GLY A 341 -3.73 16.66 -12.70
CA GLY A 341 -3.49 17.92 -13.40
C GLY A 341 -2.04 18.09 -13.84
N ASN A 342 -1.64 19.31 -14.21
CA ASN A 342 -0.27 19.65 -14.61
C ASN A 342 0.59 19.99 -13.38
N LYS A 343 0.41 19.27 -12.26
CA LYS A 343 1.03 19.56 -10.95
C LYS A 343 1.80 18.35 -10.43
N VAL A 344 2.89 18.62 -9.76
CA VAL A 344 3.78 17.63 -9.15
C VAL A 344 4.02 18.01 -7.70
N ARG A 345 3.98 17.02 -6.82
CA ARG A 345 4.43 17.15 -5.43
C ARG A 345 5.88 16.71 -5.33
N VAL A 346 6.74 17.57 -4.85
CA VAL A 346 8.14 17.26 -4.55
C VAL A 346 8.27 17.22 -3.04
N ALA A 347 8.61 16.05 -2.51
CA ALA A 347 8.88 15.84 -1.09
C ALA A 347 10.39 15.85 -0.85
N LYS A 348 10.89 16.78 -0.02
CA LYS A 348 12.31 16.96 0.30
C LYS A 348 12.56 16.81 1.79
N TRP A 349 13.60 16.07 2.15
CA TRP A 349 14.01 15.88 3.54
C TRP A 349 15.18 16.77 3.88
N ASN A 350 15.10 17.48 5.01
CA ASN A 350 16.24 18.20 5.58
C ASN A 350 16.39 17.86 7.06
N TRP A 351 17.63 17.71 7.52
CA TRP A 351 17.91 17.64 8.94
C TRP A 351 17.53 18.96 9.62
N VAL A 352 16.99 18.87 10.84
CA VAL A 352 16.73 20.07 11.65
C VAL A 352 18.07 20.80 11.87
N PRO A 353 18.15 22.11 11.56
CA PRO A 353 19.36 22.88 11.76
C PRO A 353 19.82 22.82 13.22
N ASN A 354 21.13 22.69 13.43
CA ASN A 354 21.77 22.65 14.75
C ASN A 354 21.38 21.47 15.66
N GLU A 355 20.78 20.41 15.11
CA GLU A 355 20.57 19.18 15.86
C GLU A 355 21.55 18.08 15.41
N GLU A 356 22.25 17.51 16.38
CA GLU A 356 23.06 16.30 16.25
C GLU A 356 22.29 15.09 16.79
N TRP A 357 22.80 13.89 16.51
CA TRP A 357 22.23 12.65 17.04
C TRP A 357 22.28 12.63 18.57
N LYS A 358 21.15 12.31 19.20
CA LYS A 358 21.00 12.22 20.66
C LYS A 358 20.64 10.81 21.08
N THR A 359 21.09 10.41 22.26
CA THR A 359 20.71 9.12 22.86
C THR A 359 19.41 9.28 23.66
N GLU A 360 18.52 8.28 23.57
CA GLU A 360 17.27 8.27 24.33
C GLU A 360 17.45 7.46 25.63
N VAL A 361 17.56 8.16 26.76
CA VAL A 361 17.64 7.53 28.09
C VAL A 361 16.24 7.27 28.62
N THR A 362 15.89 6.00 28.76
CA THR A 362 14.61 5.51 29.30
C THR A 362 14.83 4.92 30.71
N LYS A 363 13.76 4.69 31.48
CA LYS A 363 13.85 3.99 32.79
C LYS A 363 14.50 2.61 32.71
N ASP A 364 14.41 1.97 31.54
CA ASP A 364 14.92 0.63 31.27
C ASP A 364 16.35 0.64 30.69
N SER A 365 16.97 1.82 30.57
CA SER A 365 18.34 1.98 30.06
C SER A 365 19.27 2.55 31.13
N ASP A 366 20.57 2.30 30.94
CA ASP A 366 21.64 2.88 31.75
C ASP A 366 21.79 4.40 31.52
N ALA A 367 22.67 5.06 32.29
CA ALA A 367 22.99 6.48 32.16
C ALA A 367 23.43 6.88 30.75
N ASP A 368 24.11 5.98 30.04
CA ASP A 368 24.58 6.17 28.67
C ASP A 368 23.56 5.74 27.59
N GLY A 369 22.36 5.32 28.00
CA GLY A 369 21.28 4.87 27.11
C GLY A 369 21.41 3.42 26.63
N TRP A 370 22.26 2.61 27.26
CA TRP A 370 22.41 1.19 26.95
C TRP A 370 21.31 0.34 27.59
N VAL A 371 20.79 -0.63 26.84
CA VAL A 371 19.88 -1.65 27.33
C VAL A 371 20.54 -3.01 27.13
N TYR A 372 20.70 -3.77 28.21
CA TYR A 372 21.39 -5.05 28.22
C TYR A 372 20.41 -6.21 28.07
N THR A 373 20.73 -7.18 27.22
CA THR A 373 19.87 -8.33 26.90
C THR A 373 20.65 -9.64 26.89
N ASP A 374 19.92 -10.75 26.89
CA ASP A 374 20.49 -12.09 26.76
C ASP A 374 21.01 -12.38 25.33
N ASN A 375 21.51 -13.59 25.09
CA ASN A 375 22.02 -14.01 23.77
C ASN A 375 21.00 -13.92 22.63
N LYS A 376 19.69 -13.87 22.94
CA LYS A 376 18.60 -13.83 21.97
C LYS A 376 17.92 -12.46 21.93
N TRP A 377 18.54 -11.42 22.49
CA TRP A 377 17.99 -10.06 22.61
C TRP A 377 16.68 -9.98 23.40
N ARG A 378 16.48 -10.90 24.34
CA ARG A 378 15.31 -10.92 25.23
C ARG A 378 15.72 -10.45 26.63
N ASN A 379 14.71 -10.17 27.44
CA ASN A 379 14.85 -9.77 28.85
C ASN A 379 15.74 -8.52 29.03
N PRO A 380 15.26 -7.33 28.60
CA PRO A 380 16.02 -6.09 28.73
C PRO A 380 16.20 -5.72 30.20
N THR A 381 17.43 -5.35 30.57
CA THR A 381 17.78 -4.83 31.89
C THR A 381 18.59 -3.54 31.75
N PRO A 382 18.40 -2.57 32.67
CA PRO A 382 19.14 -1.31 32.64
C PRO A 382 20.59 -1.46 33.10
N ARG A 383 20.91 -2.52 33.86
CA ARG A 383 22.24 -2.77 34.39
C ARG A 383 22.93 -3.92 33.68
N GLU A 384 24.25 -3.85 33.62
CA GLU A 384 25.09 -4.95 33.19
C GLU A 384 25.10 -6.03 34.27
N GLU A 385 24.51 -7.19 33.95
CA GLU A 385 24.43 -8.35 34.84
C GLU A 385 25.09 -9.57 34.21
N PHE A 386 25.48 -10.54 35.05
CA PHE A 386 25.95 -11.84 34.58
C PHE A 386 24.83 -12.53 33.76
N GLY A 387 25.20 -13.06 32.59
CA GLY A 387 24.24 -13.67 31.64
C GLY A 387 23.69 -12.71 30.58
N LYS A 388 24.07 -11.42 30.61
CA LYS A 388 23.83 -10.46 29.52
C LYS A 388 25.03 -10.44 28.57
N TYR A 389 24.75 -10.64 27.30
CA TYR A 389 25.77 -10.78 26.25
C TYR A 389 25.54 -9.83 25.07
N THR A 390 24.39 -9.21 24.98
CA THR A 390 24.04 -8.24 23.94
C THR A 390 23.60 -6.94 24.59
N ARG A 391 23.88 -5.81 23.95
CA ARG A 391 23.37 -4.52 24.37
C ARG A 391 22.99 -3.69 23.17
N ARG A 392 21.97 -2.84 23.33
CA ARG A 392 21.57 -1.87 22.31
C ARG A 392 21.44 -0.47 22.88
N ARG A 393 21.73 0.53 22.06
CA ARG A 393 21.54 1.95 22.39
C ARG A 393 20.73 2.62 21.30
N LYS A 394 19.76 3.43 21.73
CA LYS A 394 18.84 4.13 20.82
C LYS A 394 19.33 5.53 20.55
N TRP A 395 19.56 5.83 19.28
CA TRP A 395 19.91 7.15 18.77
C TRP A 395 18.73 7.75 18.04
N TYR A 396 18.53 9.05 18.16
CA TYR A 396 17.53 9.76 17.39
C TYR A 396 17.99 11.14 16.93
N ARG A 397 17.41 11.60 15.83
CA ARG A 397 17.62 12.94 15.26
C ARG A 397 16.36 13.37 14.52
N HIS A 398 16.01 14.65 14.59
CA HIS A 398 14.83 15.14 13.88
C HIS A 398 15.16 15.60 12.46
N ALA A 399 14.27 15.27 11.53
CA ALA A 399 14.29 15.77 10.16
C ALA A 399 12.93 16.39 9.83
N ASP A 400 12.95 17.48 9.09
CA ASP A 400 11.76 18.16 8.59
C ASP A 400 11.51 17.73 7.13
N LEU A 401 10.29 17.31 6.84
CA LEU A 401 9.80 17.00 5.49
C LEU A 401 9.12 18.23 4.91
N PHE A 402 9.60 18.66 3.76
CA PHE A 402 9.06 19.77 2.98
C PHE A 402 8.31 19.22 1.78
N GLU A 403 7.01 19.51 1.70
CA GLU A 403 6.21 19.21 0.52
C GLU A 403 5.97 20.47 -0.30
N GLU A 404 6.43 20.48 -1.55
CA GLU A 404 6.21 21.57 -2.50
C GLU A 404 5.34 21.08 -3.66
N VAL A 405 4.26 21.79 -3.97
CA VAL A 405 3.47 21.54 -5.19
C VAL A 405 3.96 22.46 -6.30
N ARG A 406 4.63 21.92 -7.31
CA ARG A 406 5.09 22.64 -8.50
C ARG A 406 4.13 22.42 -9.66
N GLU A 407 3.81 23.48 -10.41
CA GLU A 407 3.12 23.36 -11.70
C GLU A 407 4.15 23.06 -12.80
N PHE A 408 3.89 22.06 -13.64
CA PHE A 408 4.70 21.78 -14.81
C PHE A 408 4.48 22.89 -15.85
N GLY A 409 5.42 23.82 -15.94
CA GLY A 409 5.46 24.81 -17.01
C GLY A 409 5.48 26.25 -16.51
N VAL A 410 6.64 26.71 -16.06
CA VAL A 410 7.45 27.79 -16.65
C VAL A 410 8.80 27.66 -15.94
N ILE A 411 9.80 27.14 -16.65
CA ILE A 411 11.19 27.30 -16.23
C ILE A 411 11.52 28.76 -16.53
N ALA A 412 11.46 29.62 -15.51
CA ALA A 412 12.23 30.85 -15.52
C ALA A 412 13.66 30.43 -15.11
N PRO A 413 14.66 30.51 -16.00
CA PRO A 413 16.03 30.29 -15.58
C PRO A 413 16.43 31.47 -14.71
N THR A 414 16.75 31.22 -13.44
CA THR A 414 17.54 32.16 -12.63
C THR A 414 18.90 32.31 -13.29
N GLU A 415 19.26 33.54 -13.66
CA GLU A 415 20.45 33.88 -14.47
C GLU A 415 21.78 33.54 -13.79
N ASP A 416 21.79 33.23 -12.49
CA ASP A 416 23.02 33.03 -11.72
C ASP A 416 23.63 31.62 -11.85
N ALA A 417 22.91 30.64 -12.41
CA ALA A 417 23.40 29.25 -12.51
C ALA A 417 24.07 28.90 -13.86
N LYS A 418 24.00 29.79 -14.86
CA LYS A 418 24.47 29.51 -16.23
C LYS A 418 25.97 29.74 -16.45
N SER A 419 26.66 30.49 -15.58
CA SER A 419 28.10 30.69 -15.75
C SER A 419 28.94 29.54 -15.21
N GLU A 420 28.51 28.89 -14.13
CA GLU A 420 29.30 27.80 -13.51
C GLU A 420 29.06 26.44 -14.17
N THR A 421 27.83 26.12 -14.58
CA THR A 421 27.54 24.83 -15.24
C THR A 421 28.06 24.76 -16.68
N ALA A 422 28.18 25.88 -17.39
CA ALA A 422 28.73 25.89 -18.75
C ALA A 422 30.25 25.66 -18.78
N GLU A 423 31.00 26.11 -17.76
CA GLU A 423 32.44 25.86 -17.65
C GLU A 423 32.74 24.44 -17.16
N GLU A 424 31.93 23.88 -16.25
CA GLU A 424 32.07 22.47 -15.84
C GLU A 424 31.64 21.47 -16.93
N GLU A 425 30.57 21.73 -17.68
CA GLU A 425 30.15 20.82 -18.75
C GLU A 425 31.15 20.84 -19.93
N ALA A 426 31.75 21.99 -20.27
CA ALA A 426 32.75 22.07 -21.33
C ALA A 426 34.08 21.38 -20.96
N THR A 427 34.48 21.45 -19.69
CA THR A 427 35.71 20.79 -19.20
C THR A 427 35.54 19.27 -19.09
N VAL A 428 34.37 18.79 -18.67
CA VAL A 428 34.06 17.35 -18.59
C VAL A 428 33.88 16.74 -19.99
N PHE A 429 33.28 17.44 -20.95
CA PHE A 429 33.20 16.95 -22.33
C PHE A 429 34.58 16.89 -23.00
N GLY A 430 35.40 17.92 -22.83
CA GLY A 430 36.77 17.92 -23.36
C GLY A 430 37.66 16.83 -22.74
N ALA A 431 37.52 16.55 -21.44
CA ALA A 431 38.24 15.47 -20.77
C ALA A 431 37.81 14.07 -21.26
N ARG A 432 36.54 13.90 -21.61
CA ARG A 432 36.00 12.64 -22.13
C ARG A 432 36.46 12.37 -23.57
N GLU A 433 36.45 13.38 -24.43
CA GLU A 433 36.98 13.25 -25.81
C GLU A 433 38.49 12.99 -25.82
N ALA A 434 39.24 13.66 -24.94
CA ALA A 434 40.67 13.40 -24.78
C ALA A 434 40.96 11.98 -24.27
N HIS A 435 40.11 11.44 -23.39
CA HIS A 435 40.25 10.07 -22.89
C HIS A 435 39.92 9.04 -23.98
N GLU A 436 38.85 9.23 -24.77
CA GLU A 436 38.50 8.35 -25.88
C GLU A 436 39.61 8.34 -26.95
N HIS A 437 40.15 9.51 -27.30
CA HIS A 437 41.28 9.59 -28.25
C HIS A 437 42.56 8.95 -27.69
N ALA A 438 42.83 9.04 -26.38
CA ALA A 438 43.97 8.37 -25.77
C ALA A 438 43.82 6.84 -25.78
N ILE A 439 42.60 6.33 -25.61
CA ILE A 439 42.31 4.89 -25.71
C ILE A 439 42.50 4.43 -27.15
N GLU A 440 42.02 5.19 -28.13
CA GLU A 440 42.13 4.83 -29.55
C GLU A 440 43.60 4.79 -30.00
N VAL A 441 44.40 5.79 -29.60
CA VAL A 441 45.85 5.80 -29.88
C VAL A 441 46.58 4.66 -29.17
N ALA A 442 46.22 4.32 -27.92
CA ALA A 442 46.81 3.20 -27.21
C ALA A 442 46.45 1.84 -27.87
N LEU A 443 45.24 1.74 -28.42
CA LEU A 443 44.78 0.54 -29.12
C LEU A 443 45.49 0.37 -30.47
N GLU A 444 45.69 1.45 -31.23
CA GLU A 444 46.49 1.42 -32.46
C GLU A 444 47.95 1.07 -32.18
N GLN A 445 48.54 1.60 -31.10
CA GLN A 445 49.91 1.25 -30.70
C GLN A 445 50.02 -0.23 -30.35
N ALA A 446 49.08 -0.77 -29.57
CA ALA A 446 49.05 -2.18 -29.21
C ALA A 446 48.91 -3.10 -30.45
N LEU A 447 48.01 -2.74 -31.39
CA LEU A 447 47.85 -3.48 -32.65
C LEU A 447 49.13 -3.43 -33.53
N SER A 448 49.85 -2.31 -33.50
CA SER A 448 51.14 -2.18 -34.22
C SER A 448 52.27 -2.99 -33.58
N GLU A 449 52.25 -3.17 -32.26
CA GLU A 449 53.21 -4.02 -31.55
C GLU A 449 52.91 -5.51 -31.78
N GLU A 450 51.62 -5.87 -31.81
CA GLU A 450 51.18 -7.24 -32.07
C GLU A 450 51.50 -7.67 -33.52
N SER A 451 51.39 -6.75 -34.49
CA SER A 451 51.81 -7.02 -35.88
C SER A 451 53.34 -7.22 -35.98
N LYS A 452 54.13 -6.45 -35.23
CA LYS A 452 55.60 -6.60 -35.18
C LYS A 452 56.04 -7.85 -34.42
N ALA A 453 55.26 -8.32 -33.45
CA ALA A 453 55.49 -9.58 -32.74
C ALA A 453 55.18 -10.79 -33.66
N SER A 454 54.07 -10.73 -34.41
CA SER A 454 53.72 -11.75 -35.41
C SER A 454 54.79 -11.91 -36.51
N ASP A 455 55.40 -10.82 -36.96
CA ASP A 455 56.51 -10.88 -37.94
C ASP A 455 57.84 -11.38 -37.36
N ARG A 456 58.01 -11.36 -36.03
CA ARG A 456 59.17 -11.96 -35.36
C ARG A 456 59.01 -13.47 -35.17
N ASP A 457 57.81 -13.93 -34.87
CA ASP A 457 57.54 -15.37 -34.67
C ASP A 457 57.51 -16.17 -35.99
N SER A 458 57.20 -15.52 -37.12
CA SER A 458 57.34 -16.12 -38.46
C SER A 458 58.79 -16.27 -38.92
N PHE A 459 59.73 -15.48 -38.38
CA PHE A 459 61.17 -15.63 -38.64
C PHE A 459 61.82 -16.69 -37.72
N ALA A 460 61.29 -16.94 -36.52
CA ALA A 460 61.78 -17.94 -35.59
C ALA A 460 61.37 -19.39 -35.94
N THR A 461 60.25 -19.58 -36.67
CA THR A 461 59.75 -20.92 -37.05
C THR A 461 60.45 -21.55 -38.26
N VAL A 462 61.25 -20.78 -39.03
CA VAL A 462 62.06 -21.32 -40.13
C VAL A 462 63.43 -21.85 -39.65
N SER A 463 63.85 -21.55 -38.42
CA SER A 463 65.17 -21.94 -37.90
C SER A 463 65.19 -23.19 -36.99
N SER A 464 64.04 -23.81 -36.65
CA SER A 464 63.99 -24.96 -35.72
C SER A 464 63.53 -26.30 -36.31
N ALA A 465 63.37 -26.37 -37.64
CA ALA A 465 62.93 -27.60 -38.34
C ALA A 465 64.07 -28.60 -38.65
N ASP A 466 65.32 -28.32 -38.25
CA ASP A 466 66.47 -29.20 -38.43
C ASP A 466 67.10 -29.58 -37.07
N ALA A 467 66.47 -30.46 -36.31
CA ALA A 467 67.17 -31.26 -35.29
C ALA A 467 66.36 -32.48 -34.81
N GLN A 468 66.80 -33.65 -35.29
CA GLN A 468 66.88 -34.91 -34.55
C GLN A 468 65.58 -35.68 -34.26
N VAL A 469 65.18 -36.42 -35.29
CA VAL A 469 64.85 -37.85 -35.18
C VAL A 469 66.17 -38.63 -35.17
N HIS A 470 66.43 -39.47 -34.16
CA HIS A 470 66.99 -40.83 -34.26
C HIS A 470 67.47 -41.39 -32.90
N PHE A 471 66.79 -42.49 -32.51
CA PHE A 471 67.30 -43.75 -31.93
C PHE A 471 67.83 -43.84 -30.48
N THR A 472 67.08 -44.71 -29.77
CA THR A 472 67.48 -45.76 -28.80
C THR A 472 68.17 -45.41 -27.51
#